data_AF-A0A971EL96-F1
#
_entry.id   AF-A0A971EL96-F1
#
_cell.length_a   1.000
_cell.length_b   1.000
_cell.length_c   1.000
_cell.angle_alpha   90.00
_cell.angle_beta   90.00
_cell.angle_gamma   90.00
#
_symmetry.space_group_name_H-M   'P 1'
#
loop_
_entity.id
_entity.type
_entity.pdbx_description
1 polymer ?
#
loop_
_entity_poly.entity_id
_entity_poly.type
_entity_poly.pdbx_seq_one_letter_code
_entity_poly.pdbx_strand_id
1 'polypeptide(L)' 'MIILLIFIFLVIILIDVPPLVKQRMWKDLAAFSVLFIIGVVYSLGVFYDWPLPNPVKGLEMLFRFKP' A
#
# COMPACT_ATOMS: atom_id res chain seq x y z
N MET A 1 -6.26 -16.52 -5.76
CA MET A 1 -5.20 -15.51 -5.51
C MET A 1 -5.74 -14.26 -4.82
N ILE A 2 -6.82 -13.62 -5.32
CA ILE A 2 -7.44 -12.44 -4.68
C ILE A 2 -7.83 -12.64 -3.20
N ILE A 3 -8.32 -13.84 -2.82
CA ILE A 3 -8.68 -14.16 -1.43
C ILE A 3 -7.48 -13.98 -0.50
N LEU A 4 -6.30 -14.43 -0.94
CA LEU A 4 -5.07 -14.31 -0.16
C LEU A 4 -4.63 -12.85 -0.03
N LEU A 5 -4.80 -12.06 -1.10
CA LEU A 5 -4.53 -10.62 -1.10
C LEU A 5 -5.40 -9.90 -0.06
N ILE A 6 -6.71 -10.16 -0.09
CA ILE A 6 -7.66 -9.60 0.87
C ILE A 6 -7.32 -10.03 2.30
N PHE A 7 -6.97 -11.30 2.48
CA PHE A 7 -6.60 -11.85 3.78
C PHE A 7 -5.37 -11.14 4.38
N ILE A 8 -4.34 -10.87 3.59
CA ILE A 8 -3.15 -10.13 4.03
C ILE A 8 -3.52 -8.73 4.54
N PHE A 9 -4.33 -8.00 3.77
CA PHE A 9 -4.79 -6.66 4.19
C PHE A 9 -5.64 -6.71 5.46
N LEU A 10 -6.48 -7.73 5.62
CA LEU A 10 -7.27 -7.95 6.82
C LEU A 10 -6.39 -8.20 8.05
N VAL A 11 -5.36 -9.03 7.91
CA VAL A 11 -4.38 -9.31 8.98
C VAL A 11 -3.64 -8.03 9.39
N ILE A 12 -3.20 -7.22 8.43
CA ILE A 12 -2.53 -5.94 8.72
C ILE A 12 -3.45 -5.02 9.54
N ILE A 13 -4.71 -4.86 9.12
CA ILE A 13 -5.69 -4.05 9.87
C ILE A 13 -5.86 -4.58 11.29
N LEU A 14 -6.01 -5.89 11.45
CA LEU A 14 -6.23 -6.53 12.75
C LEU A 14 -5.04 -6.36 13.72
N ILE A 15 -3.82 -6.22 13.21
CA ILE A 15 -2.62 -6.03 14.03
C ILE A 15 -2.40 -4.54 14.33
N ASP A 16 -2.48 -3.68 13.31
CA ASP A 16 -2.02 -2.29 13.43
C ASP A 16 -3.12 -1.32 13.91
N VAL A 17 -4.39 -1.53 13.54
CA VAL A 17 -5.48 -0.60 13.90
C VAL A 17 -5.85 -0.65 15.39
N PRO A 18 -6.00 -1.80 16.05
CA PRO A 18 -6.36 -1.85 17.46
C PRO A 18 -5.43 -1.06 18.40
N PRO A 19 -4.08 -1.15 18.31
CA PRO A 19 -3.21 -0.37 19.18
C PRO A 19 -3.35 1.13 18.90
N LEU A 20 -3.45 1.56 17.63
CA LEU A 20 -3.64 2.97 17.25
C LEU A 20 -4.93 3.55 17.85
N VAL A 21 -6.03 2.79 17.78
CA VAL A 21 -7.33 3.21 18.35
C VAL A 21 -7.30 3.23 19.87
N LYS A 22 -6.73 2.19 20.50
CA LYS A 22 -6.64 2.09 21.98
C LYS A 22 -5.80 3.22 22.58
N GLN A 23 -4.72 3.61 21.92
CA GLN A 23 -3.85 4.69 22.34
C GLN A 23 -4.33 6.08 21.89
N ARG A 24 -5.50 6.17 21.22
CA ARG A 24 -6.06 7.40 20.65
C ARG A 24 -5.08 8.14 19.72
N MET A 25 -4.25 7.41 19.00
CA MET A 25 -3.27 7.94 18.06
C MET A 25 -3.95 8.26 16.72
N TRP A 26 -4.88 9.21 16.71
CA TRP A 26 -5.72 9.52 15.54
C TRP A 26 -4.92 10.05 14.34
N LYS A 27 -3.84 10.79 14.59
CA LYS A 27 -2.95 11.29 13.53
C LYS A 27 -2.22 10.14 12.85
N ASP A 28 -1.73 9.20 13.64
CA ASP A 28 -1.01 8.03 13.12
C ASP A 28 -1.96 7.05 12.46
N LEU A 29 -3.19 6.91 12.97
CA LEU A 29 -4.26 6.16 12.33
C LEU A 29 -4.64 6.76 10.96
N ALA A 30 -4.68 8.10 10.85
CA ALA A 30 -4.95 8.76 9.58
C ALA A 30 -3.79 8.54 8.57
N ALA A 31 -2.54 8.68 9.01
CA ALA A 31 -1.37 8.41 8.19
C ALA A 31 -1.32 6.94 7.72
N PHE A 32 -1.54 6.00 8.63
CA PHE A 32 -1.69 4.58 8.32
C PHE A 32 -2.79 4.35 7.28
N SER A 33 -3.98 4.92 7.50
CA SER A 33 -5.12 4.71 6.61
C SER A 33 -4.85 5.20 5.19
N VAL A 34 -4.23 6.38 5.04
CA VAL A 34 -3.86 6.92 3.72
C VAL A 34 -2.88 5.99 3.01
N LEU A 35 -1.79 5.59 3.67
CA LEU A 35 -0.80 4.68 3.09
C LEU A 35 -1.38 3.30 2.79
N PHE A 36 -2.24 2.80 3.68
CA PHE A 36 -2.90 1.51 3.54
C PHE A 36 -3.84 1.49 2.33
N ILE A 37 -4.65 2.53 2.14
CA ILE A 37 -5.53 2.66 0.97
C ILE A 37 -4.71 2.71 -0.32
N ILE A 38 -3.61 3.46 -0.35
CA ILE A 38 -2.70 3.51 -1.51
C ILE A 38 -2.19 2.09 -1.83
N GLY A 39 -1.74 1.35 -0.80
CA GLY A 39 -1.29 -0.04 -0.95
C GLY A 39 -2.39 -0.96 -1.51
N VAL A 40 -3.60 -0.90 -0.96
CA VAL A 40 -4.75 -1.70 -1.42
C VAL A 40 -5.09 -1.38 -2.87
N VAL A 41 -5.25 -0.09 -3.20
CA VAL A 41 -5.61 0.33 -4.56
C VAL A 41 -4.53 -0.07 -5.56
N TYR A 42 -3.25 0.10 -5.21
CA TYR A 42 -2.15 -0.31 -6.08
C TYR A 42 -2.10 -1.83 -6.27
N SER A 43 -2.22 -2.61 -5.19
CA SER A 43 -2.24 -4.07 -5.27
C SER A 43 -3.43 -4.61 -6.08
N LEU A 44 -4.62 -4.01 -5.93
CA LEU A 44 -5.79 -4.37 -6.73
C LEU A 44 -5.59 -3.97 -8.19
N GLY A 45 -5.06 -2.78 -8.45
CA GLY A 45 -4.80 -2.36 -9.82
C GLY A 45 -3.75 -3.23 -10.52
N VAL A 46 -2.72 -3.70 -9.81
CA VAL A 46 -1.78 -4.71 -10.34
C VAL A 46 -2.50 -6.03 -10.58
N PHE A 47 -3.35 -6.49 -9.65
CA PHE A 47 -4.09 -7.75 -9.79
C PHE A 47 -5.07 -7.75 -10.98
N TYR A 48 -5.67 -6.60 -11.30
CA TYR A 48 -6.61 -6.42 -12.41
C TYR A 48 -5.97 -5.86 -13.68
N ASP A 49 -4.63 -5.82 -13.76
CA ASP A 49 -3.87 -5.32 -14.92
C ASP A 49 -4.24 -3.88 -15.34
N TRP A 50 -4.56 -3.02 -14.36
CA TRP A 50 -4.76 -1.60 -14.62
C TRP A 50 -3.46 -0.94 -15.10
N PRO A 51 -3.55 0.10 -15.98
CA PRO A 51 -2.40 0.85 -16.44
C PRO A 51 -1.90 1.79 -15.32
N LEU A 52 -1.35 1.21 -14.26
CA LEU A 52 -0.79 1.95 -13.14
C LEU A 52 0.56 2.56 -13.54
N PRO A 53 0.87 3.78 -13.07
CA PRO A 53 2.21 4.33 -13.22
C PRO A 53 3.20 3.40 -12.52
N ASN A 54 4.22 2.94 -13.24
CA ASN A 54 5.28 2.11 -12.68
C ASN A 54 6.43 3.01 -12.21
N PRO A 55 6.62 3.22 -10.89
CA PRO A 55 7.68 4.08 -10.38
C PRO A 55 9.08 3.55 -10.72
N VAL A 56 9.22 2.23 -10.93
CA VAL A 56 10.49 1.61 -11.34
C VAL A 56 10.93 2.11 -12.71
N LYS A 57 10.01 2.40 -13.64
CA LYS A 57 10.36 2.99 -14.94
C LYS A 57 10.98 4.39 -14.80
N GLY A 58 10.55 5.16 -13.79
CA GLY A 58 11.15 6.45 -13.46
C GLY A 58 12.57 6.28 -12.92
N LEU A 59 12.78 5.27 -12.07
CA LEU A 59 14.11 4.92 -11.57
C LEU A 59 15.02 4.41 -12.69
N GLU A 60 14.54 3.56 -13.59
CA GLU A 60 15.29 3.08 -14.76
C GLU A 60 15.79 4.24 -15.62
N MET A 61 14.98 5.29 -15.83
CA MET A 61 15.44 6.49 -16.54
C MET A 61 16.59 7.19 -15.81
N LEU A 62 16.52 7.29 -14.47
CA LEU A 62 17.59 7.89 -13.67
C LEU A 62 18.87 7.04 -13.67
N PHE A 63 18.76 5.73 -13.54
CA PHE A 63 19.92 4.81 -13.51
C PHE A 63 20.55 4.59 -14.89
N ARG A 64 19.75 4.63 -15.97
CA ARG A 64 20.25 4.58 -17.35
C ARG A 64 20.98 5.86 -17.75
N PHE A 65 20.73 6.98 -17.05
CA PHE A 65 21.42 8.26 -17.23
C PHE A 65 22.75 8.35 -16.44
N LYS A 66 23.35 7.21 -16.10
CA LYS A 66 24.71 7.18 -15.55
C LYS A 66 25.70 7.03 -16.74
N PRO A 67 26.53 8.04 -17.05
CA PRO A 67 27.59 7.90 -18.05
C PRO A 67 28.64 6.85 -17.62
#